data_AF-A0A8B4VH15-F1
#
_entry.id   AF-A0A8B4VH15-F1
#
_cell.length_a   1.000
_cell.length_b   1.000
_cell.length_c   1.000
_cell.angle_alpha   90.00
_cell.angle_beta   90.00
_cell.angle_gamma   90.00
#
_symmetry.space_group_name_H-M   'P 1'
#
loop_
_entity.id
_entity.type
_entity.pdbx_description
1 polymer ?
#
loop_
_entity_poly.entity_id
_entity_poly.type
_entity_poly.pdbx_seq_one_letter_code
_entity_poly.pdbx_strand_id
1 'polypeptide(L)' 'MAKLMKASQWGKREFTKDSIPDNRTIKRWVENGLLTGKIVDGSVFVFESEKWGVDSMVNHAVRQLISEG' A
#
# COMPACT_ATOMS: atom_id res chain seq x y z
N MET A 1 1.77 -12.18 12.94
CA MET A 1 0.53 -11.80 12.23
C MET A 1 0.51 -10.29 12.09
N ALA A 2 0.48 -9.75 10.87
CA ALA A 2 0.39 -8.31 10.68
C ALA A 2 -1.06 -7.83 10.93
N LYS A 3 -1.22 -6.73 11.67
CA LYS A 3 -2.53 -6.13 11.93
C LYS A 3 -3.11 -5.53 10.66
N LEU A 4 -4.42 -5.60 10.52
CA LEU A 4 -5.17 -5.01 9.42
C LEU A 4 -5.82 -3.70 9.88
N MET A 5 -5.83 -2.70 9.00
CA MET A 5 -6.53 -1.44 9.19
C MET A 5 -7.45 -1.14 8.00
N LYS A 6 -8.49 -0.32 8.21
CA LYS A 6 -9.39 0.05 7.12
C LYS A 6 -8.64 0.85 6.04
N ALA A 7 -8.92 0.56 4.76
CA ALA A 7 -8.34 1.29 3.64
C ALA A 7 -8.47 2.82 3.77
N SER A 8 -9.62 3.33 4.19
CA SER A 8 -9.85 4.76 4.38
C SER A 8 -9.00 5.38 5.51
N GLN A 9 -8.67 4.61 6.55
CA GLN A 9 -7.77 5.07 7.62
C GLN A 9 -6.32 5.05 7.15
N TRP A 10 -5.93 3.99 6.44
CA TRP A 10 -4.60 3.87 5.84
C TRP A 10 -4.35 5.00 4.84
N GLY A 11 -5.29 5.29 3.94
CA GLY A 11 -5.17 6.36 2.95
C GLY A 11 -4.98 7.74 3.59
N LYS A 12 -5.73 8.05 4.66
CA LYS A 12 -5.56 9.29 5.44
C LYS A 12 -4.20 9.42 6.12
N ARG A 13 -3.57 8.29 6.46
CA ARG A 13 -2.26 8.24 7.10
C ARG A 13 -1.14 8.48 6.10
N GLU A 14 -1.27 7.92 4.89
CA GLU A 14 -0.21 7.92 3.88
C GLU A 14 -0.29 9.10 2.90
N PHE A 15 -1.46 9.73 2.72
CA PHE A 15 -1.66 10.82 1.77
C PHE A 15 -2.07 12.12 2.45
N THR A 16 -1.69 13.24 1.84
CA THR A 16 -2.13 14.58 2.24
C THR A 16 -3.63 14.77 1.96
N LYS A 17 -4.28 15.68 2.70
CA LYS A 17 -5.74 15.84 2.81
C LYS A 17 -6.52 15.82 1.48
N ASP A 18 -5.96 16.38 0.41
CA ASP A 18 -6.63 16.48 -0.90
C ASP A 18 -6.13 15.46 -1.93
N SER A 19 -5.21 14.58 -1.51
CA SER A 19 -4.62 13.51 -2.32
C SER A 19 -5.01 12.12 -1.82
N ILE A 20 -5.92 12.02 -0.85
CA ILE A 20 -6.34 10.74 -0.28
C ILE A 20 -7.15 9.96 -1.33
N PRO A 21 -6.67 8.77 -1.75
CA PRO A 21 -7.40 7.94 -2.69
C PRO A 21 -8.70 7.41 -2.08
N ASP A 22 -9.72 7.23 -2.92
CA ASP A 22 -10.96 6.58 -2.49
C ASP A 22 -10.76 5.07 -2.23
N ASN A 23 -11.70 4.45 -1.52
CA ASN A 23 -11.63 3.02 -1.21
C ASN A 23 -11.62 2.14 -2.48
N ARG A 24 -12.21 2.60 -3.58
CA ARG A 24 -12.24 1.87 -4.85
C ARG A 24 -10.85 1.82 -5.50
N THR A 25 -10.10 2.91 -5.40
CA THR A 25 -8.72 3.02 -5.87
C THR A 25 -7.82 2.13 -5.02
N ILE A 26 -7.92 2.21 -3.69
CA ILE A 26 -7.15 1.34 -2.79
C ILE A 26 -7.50 -0.15 -3.02
N LYS A 27 -8.77 -0.48 -3.24
CA LYS A 27 -9.20 -1.84 -3.61
C LYS A 27 -8.45 -2.35 -4.83
N ARG A 28 -8.40 -1.55 -5.90
CA ARG A 28 -7.68 -1.91 -7.14
C ARG A 28 -6.20 -2.10 -6.91
N TRP A 29 -5.57 -1.33 -6.03
CA TRP A 29 -4.15 -1.53 -5.68
C TRP A 29 -3.93 -2.86 -4.98
N VAL A 30 -4.83 -3.25 -4.07
CA VAL A 30 -4.77 -4.57 -3.42
C VAL A 30 -5.01 -5.71 -4.43
N GLU A 31 -5.99 -5.57 -5.32
CA GLU A 31 -6.28 -6.56 -6.36
C GLU A 31 -5.14 -6.71 -7.37
N ASN A 32 -4.48 -5.61 -7.73
CA ASN A 32 -3.36 -5.60 -8.67
C ASN A 32 -2.00 -5.91 -8.02
N GLY A 33 -1.97 -6.18 -6.71
CA GLY A 33 -0.74 -6.48 -5.97
C GLY A 33 0.20 -5.28 -5.75
N LEU A 34 -0.27 -4.05 -5.96
CA LEU A 34 0.47 -2.82 -5.69
C LEU A 34 0.47 -2.43 -4.21
N LEU A 35 -0.43 -3.03 -3.42
CA LEU A 35 -0.57 -2.78 -2.00
C LEU A 35 -0.97 -4.07 -1.29
N THR A 36 -0.29 -4.41 -0.20
CA THR A 36 -0.62 -5.66 0.51
C THR A 36 -1.85 -5.48 1.40
N GLY A 37 -2.90 -6.27 1.16
CA GLY A 37 -4.14 -6.16 1.91
C GLY A 37 -5.06 -7.38 1.78
N LYS A 38 -6.25 -7.26 2.35
CA LYS A 38 -7.34 -8.25 2.24
C LYS A 38 -8.66 -7.56 1.94
N ILE A 39 -9.46 -8.21 1.09
CA ILE A 39 -10.84 -7.82 0.83
C ILE A 39 -11.72 -8.83 1.56
N VAL A 40 -12.58 -8.34 2.46
CA VAL A 40 -13.50 -9.16 3.28
C VAL A 40 -14.88 -8.52 3.21
N ASP A 41 -15.87 -9.25 2.69
CA ASP A 41 -17.26 -8.79 2.53
C ASP A 41 -17.38 -7.42 1.84
N GLY A 42 -16.59 -7.21 0.79
CA GLY A 42 -16.54 -5.96 0.03
C GLY A 42 -15.80 -4.81 0.72
N SER A 43 -15.39 -4.97 1.98
CA SER A 43 -14.54 -4.02 2.70
C SER A 43 -13.06 -4.29 2.42
N VAL A 44 -12.29 -3.22 2.27
CA VAL A 44 -10.86 -3.28 1.99
C VAL A 44 -10.07 -2.99 3.26
N PHE A 45 -9.18 -3.91 3.58
CA PHE A 45 -8.24 -3.81 4.69
C PHE A 45 -6.82 -3.84 4.16
N VAL A 46 -5.97 -2.99 4.72
CA VAL A 46 -4.56 -2.88 4.36
C VAL A 46 -3.74 -3.32 5.57
N PHE A 47 -2.61 -3.98 5.36
CA PHE A 47 -1.72 -4.28 6.48
C PHE A 47 -1.16 -2.97 7.06
N GLU A 48 -1.15 -2.85 8.38
CA GLU A 48 -0.72 -1.63 9.07
C GLU A 48 0.71 -1.21 8.72
N SER A 49 1.57 -2.19 8.41
CA SER A 49 2.97 -2.01 8.00
C SER A 49 3.14 -1.44 6.59
N GLU A 50 2.11 -1.46 5.75
CA GLU A 50 2.22 -0.96 4.37
C GLU A 50 2.43 0.54 4.35
N LYS A 51 3.31 0.97 3.46
CA LYS A 51 3.67 2.36 3.24
C LYS A 51 3.60 2.66 1.76
N TRP A 52 2.88 3.71 1.39
CA TRP A 52 2.77 4.07 -0.01
C TRP A 52 4.11 4.62 -0.50
N GLY A 53 4.61 4.12 -1.63
CA GLY A 53 5.87 4.58 -2.21
C GLY A 53 7.14 4.07 -1.51
N VAL A 54 7.07 3.10 -0.59
CA VAL A 54 8.29 2.45 -0.07
C VAL A 54 8.90 1.47 -1.07
N ASP A 55 8.06 0.84 -1.92
CA ASP A 55 8.54 -0.06 -2.96
C ASP A 55 9.51 0.67 -3.90
N SER A 56 9.31 1.94 -4.25
CA SER A 56 10.23 2.65 -5.14
C SER A 56 11.64 2.81 -4.55
N MET A 57 11.79 3.07 -3.25
CA MET A 57 13.11 3.15 -2.60
C MET A 57 13.75 1.77 -2.44
N VAL A 58 12.97 0.75 -2.07
CA VAL A 58 13.49 -0.62 -1.91
C VAL A 58 13.87 -1.20 -3.28
N ASN A 59 13.04 -1.02 -4.29
CA ASN A 59 13.28 -1.46 -5.65
C ASN A 59 14.44 -0.68 -6.29
N HIS A 60 14.61 0.62 -5.97
CA HIS A 60 15.81 1.37 -6.33
C HIS A 60 17.06 0.80 -5.65
N ALA A 61 17.03 0.56 -4.34
CA ALA A 61 18.16 0.00 -3.60
C ALA A 61 18.51 -1.42 -4.06
N VAL A 62 17.52 -2.28 -4.32
CA VAL A 62 17.70 -3.62 -4.89
C VAL A 62 18.26 -3.55 -6.30
N ARG A 63 17.77 -2.62 -7.15
CA ARG A 63 18.33 -2.39 -8.49
C ARG A 63 19.77 -1.90 -8.44
N GLN A 64 20.12 -1.05 -7.49
CA GLN A 64 21.51 -0.62 -7.27
C GLN A 64 22.39 -1.81 -6.86
N LEU A 65 21.94 -2.63 -5.91
CA LEU A 65 22.68 -3.82 -5.47
C LEU A 65 22.87 -4.86 -6.60
N ILE A 66 21.88 -5.02 -7.49
CA ILE A 66 22.00 -5.89 -8.68
C ILE A 66 22.94 -5.29 -9.73
N SER A 67 23.05 -3.96 -9.82
CA SER A 67 23.91 -3.29 -10.79
C SER A 67 25.36 -3.16 -10.33
N GLU A 68 25.62 -3.20 -9.02
CA GLU A 68 26.94 -3.08 -8.42
C GLU A 68 27.60 -4.44 -8.11
N GLY A 69 26.86 -5.55 -8.18
CA GLY A 69 27.34 -6.92 -8.02
C GLY A 69 27.55 -7.66 -9.33
#